data_AF-A0A1H6W225-F1
#
_entry.id   AF-A0A1H6W225-F1
#
_cell.length_a   1.000
_cell.length_b   1.000
_cell.length_c   1.000
_cell.angle_alpha   90.00
_cell.angle_beta   90.00
_cell.angle_gamma   90.00
#
_symmetry.space_group_name_H-M   'P 1'
#
loop_
_entity.id
_entity.type
_entity.pdbx_description
1 polymer ?
#
loop_
_entity_poly.entity_id
_entity_poly.type
_entity_poly.pdbx_seq_one_letter_code
_entity_poly.pdbx_strand_id
1 'polypeptide(L)'
;MLGARNRLTDNALLQGSRNGYSRLDTQQRLEAEMREALGLAPAKPAPEKTRQRPSYILVELSVRKHSGGPAFRFEHKSRSLSTLEAQLEAEKIVRQKGWEVWAVLDVRQVSE
;
A
#
# COMPACT_ATOMS: atom_id res chain seq x y z
N MET A 1 -48.88 33.99 -63.99
CA MET A 1 -47.42 34.13 -63.82
C MET A 1 -46.78 32.76 -63.96
N LEU A 2 -45.72 32.69 -64.76
CA LEU A 2 -44.88 31.52 -64.97
C LEU A 2 -44.19 31.07 -63.69
N GLY A 3 -44.00 29.76 -63.54
CA GLY A 3 -43.10 29.15 -62.56
C GLY A 3 -42.79 27.72 -62.98
N ALA A 4 -41.78 27.58 -63.84
CA ALA A 4 -41.35 26.33 -64.45
C ALA A 4 -40.20 25.66 -63.66
N ARG A 5 -39.92 24.39 -64.00
CA ARG A 5 -38.65 23.64 -63.85
C ARG A 5 -38.40 23.05 -62.45
N ASN A 6 -37.70 21.95 -62.24
CA ASN A 6 -37.08 20.88 -63.05
C ASN A 6 -36.65 19.81 -62.01
N ARG A 7 -36.85 18.52 -62.29
CA ARG A 7 -35.83 17.45 -62.49
C ARG A 7 -34.85 17.11 -61.35
N LEU A 8 -34.42 15.84 -61.46
CA LEU A 8 -33.30 15.11 -60.83
C LEU A 8 -33.73 14.29 -59.62
N THR A 9 -34.03 13.00 -59.78
CA THR A 9 -33.08 11.86 -59.80
C THR A 9 -32.21 11.82 -58.54
N ASP A 10 -32.29 10.75 -57.76
CA ASP A 10 -31.30 9.67 -57.78
C ASP A 10 -31.48 8.69 -56.61
N ASN A 11 -31.17 7.44 -56.92
CA ASN A 11 -30.99 6.29 -56.03
C ASN A 11 -30.17 6.60 -54.77
N ALA A 12 -30.59 6.05 -53.62
CA ALA A 12 -29.68 5.48 -52.61
C ALA A 12 -30.47 4.52 -51.70
N LEU A 13 -30.40 3.21 -51.97
CA LEU A 13 -29.52 2.24 -51.30
C LEU A 13 -29.81 2.04 -49.80
N LEU A 14 -30.46 0.89 -49.55
CA LEU A 14 -30.21 -0.06 -48.46
C LEU A 14 -29.20 0.39 -47.40
N GLN A 15 -29.64 0.55 -46.15
CA GLN A 15 -28.81 0.17 -45.02
C GLN A 15 -29.65 -0.60 -44.00
N GLY A 16 -29.64 -1.92 -44.16
CA GLY A 16 -29.84 -2.81 -43.03
C GLY A 16 -28.73 -2.56 -42.03
N SER A 17 -29.10 -2.10 -40.83
CA SER A 17 -28.19 -2.00 -39.69
C SER A 17 -27.75 -3.41 -39.28
N ARG A 18 -26.67 -3.88 -39.91
CA ARG A 18 -25.88 -5.02 -39.44
C ARG A 18 -25.22 -4.57 -38.14
N ASN A 19 -25.69 -5.10 -37.01
CA ASN A 19 -24.96 -5.12 -35.76
C ASN A 19 -23.64 -5.88 -35.97
N GLY A 20 -22.62 -5.16 -36.42
CA GLY A 20 -21.25 -5.63 -36.52
C GLY A 20 -20.47 -5.19 -35.30
N TYR A 21 -20.87 -5.63 -34.10
CA TYR A 21 -19.95 -5.62 -32.97
C TYR A 21 -18.95 -6.74 -33.21
N SER A 22 -17.72 -6.32 -33.43
CA SER A 22 -16.63 -7.05 -34.04
C SER A 22 -16.25 -8.29 -33.23
N ARG A 23 -16.33 -9.46 -33.88
CA ARG A 23 -15.74 -10.73 -33.43
C ARG A 23 -14.30 -10.58 -32.91
N LEU A 24 -13.60 -9.56 -33.41
CA LEU A 24 -12.23 -9.19 -33.03
C LEU A 24 -12.12 -8.71 -31.57
N ASP A 25 -13.10 -7.95 -31.05
CA ASP A 25 -13.06 -7.45 -29.66
C ASP A 25 -13.27 -8.59 -28.65
N THR A 26 -14.13 -9.55 -29.01
CA THR A 26 -14.38 -10.73 -28.17
C THR A 26 -13.13 -11.61 -28.11
N GLN A 27 -12.44 -11.80 -29.25
CA GLN A 27 -11.18 -12.55 -29.27
C GLN A 27 -10.07 -11.86 -28.47
N GLN A 28 -9.91 -10.54 -28.61
CA GLN A 28 -8.90 -9.80 -27.86
C GLN A 28 -9.09 -9.91 -26.34
N ARG A 29 -10.35 -9.87 -25.88
CA ARG A 29 -10.67 -10.01 -24.46
C ARG A 29 -10.37 -11.41 -23.93
N LEU A 30 -10.71 -12.44 -24.71
CA LEU A 30 -10.46 -13.85 -24.37
C LEU A 30 -8.96 -14.17 -24.36
N GLU A 31 -8.21 -13.65 -25.32
CA GLU A 31 -6.75 -13.77 -25.36
C GLU A 31 -6.08 -13.03 -24.19
N ALA A 32 -6.61 -11.87 -23.79
CA ALA A 32 -6.14 -11.16 -22.61
C ALA A 32 -6.36 -11.98 -21.33
N GLU A 33 -7.54 -12.58 -21.16
CA GLU A 33 -7.86 -13.49 -20.03
C GLU A 33 -6.96 -14.73 -20.04
N MET A 34 -6.73 -15.35 -21.21
CA MET A 34 -5.83 -16.50 -21.34
C MET A 34 -4.38 -16.13 -20.99
N ARG A 35 -3.92 -14.94 -21.40
CA ARG A 35 -2.57 -14.47 -21.05
C ARG A 35 -2.46 -14.16 -19.55
N GLU A 36 -3.50 -13.64 -18.91
CA GLU A 36 -3.52 -13.41 -17.46
C GLU A 36 -3.51 -14.73 -16.68
N ALA A 37 -4.32 -15.70 -17.06
CA ALA A 37 -4.38 -17.02 -16.42
C ALA A 37 -3.08 -17.82 -16.55
N LEU A 38 -2.33 -17.61 -17.65
CA LEU A 38 -1.03 -18.22 -17.90
C LEU A 38 0.15 -17.41 -17.35
N GLY A 39 -0.11 -16.26 -16.70
CA GLY A 39 0.93 -15.37 -16.18
C GLY A 39 1.80 -14.71 -17.26
N LEU A 40 1.34 -14.69 -18.51
CA LEU A 40 1.97 -14.05 -19.67
C LEU A 40 1.58 -12.57 -19.81
N ALA A 41 0.65 -12.10 -18.99
CA ALA A 41 0.31 -10.69 -18.92
C ALA A 41 1.54 -9.87 -18.44
N PRO A 42 1.74 -8.66 -19.00
CA PRO A 42 2.85 -7.81 -18.57
C PRO A 42 2.78 -7.59 -17.06
N ALA A 43 3.89 -7.86 -16.37
CA ALA A 43 3.96 -7.76 -14.92
C ALA A 43 3.50 -6.37 -14.48
N LYS A 44 2.52 -6.31 -13.56
CA LYS A 44 2.16 -5.06 -12.88
C LYS A 44 3.45 -4.43 -12.34
N PRO A 45 3.68 -3.12 -12.55
CA PRO A 45 4.86 -2.47 -12.02
C PRO A 45 4.93 -2.74 -10.53
N ALA A 46 6.09 -3.24 -10.07
CA ALA A 46 6.33 -3.48 -8.67
C ALA A 46 6.02 -2.18 -7.89
N PRO A 47 5.35 -2.26 -6.72
CA PRO A 47 5.04 -1.08 -5.94
C PRO A 47 6.35 -0.32 -5.69
N GLU A 48 6.37 0.93 -6.13
CA GLU A 48 7.50 1.82 -5.97
C GLU A 48 7.85 1.87 -4.49
N LYS A 49 9.09 1.49 -4.14
CA LYS A 49 9.56 1.52 -2.75
C LYS A 49 9.57 2.98 -2.30
N THR A 50 8.47 3.44 -1.72
CA THR A 50 8.39 4.72 -1.03
C THR A 50 9.56 4.74 -0.04
N ARG A 51 10.43 5.73 -0.16
CA ARG A 51 11.53 5.97 0.79
C ARG A 51 10.90 6.17 2.16
N GLN A 52 10.76 5.09 2.93
CA GLN A 52 10.24 5.15 4.28
C GLN A 52 11.23 6.00 5.07
N ARG A 53 10.72 7.08 5.68
CA ARG A 53 11.50 7.89 6.59
C ARG A 53 12.05 6.99 7.71
N PRO A 54 13.25 7.29 8.24
CA PRO A 54 13.75 6.53 9.38
C PRO A 54 12.71 6.59 10.50
N SER A 55 12.24 5.41 10.90
CA SER A 55 11.35 5.27 12.05
C SER A 55 12.06 4.49 13.14
N TYR A 56 11.79 4.86 14.39
CA TYR A 56 12.30 4.17 15.57
C TYR A 56 11.18 3.97 16.57
N ILE A 57 11.34 3.03 17.48
CA ILE A 57 10.40 2.78 18.56
C ILE A 57 10.99 3.38 19.83
N LEU A 58 10.26 4.32 20.44
CA LEU A 58 10.58 4.87 21.74
C LEU A 58 9.85 4.06 22.80
N VAL A 59 10.62 3.49 23.72
CA VAL A 59 10.14 2.75 24.89
C VAL A 59 10.47 3.57 26.13
N GLU A 60 9.45 3.93 26.90
CA GLU A 60 9.57 4.57 28.20
C GLU A 60 9.25 3.54 29.29
N LEU A 61 10.21 3.27 30.17
CA LEU A 61 10.06 2.36 31.31
C LEU A 61 10.16 3.12 32.62
N SER A 62 9.43 2.66 33.63
CA SER A 62 9.67 3.01 35.02
C SER A 62 10.59 1.95 35.62
N VAL A 63 11.73 2.39 36.15
CA VAL A 63 12.77 1.50 36.66
C VAL A 63 13.18 1.90 38.08
N ARG A 64 13.59 0.92 38.88
CA ARG A 64 14.12 1.11 40.23
C ARG A 64 15.51 0.51 40.35
N LYS A 65 16.34 1.05 41.24
CA LYS A 65 17.59 0.39 41.61
C LYS A 65 17.30 -0.80 42.52
N HIS A 66 18.06 -1.89 42.36
CA HIS A 66 17.98 -3.03 43.27
C HIS A 66 18.35 -2.70 44.72
N SER A 67 19.19 -1.68 44.93
CA SER A 67 19.56 -1.17 46.25
C SER A 67 18.42 -0.46 47.00
N GLY A 68 17.23 -0.37 46.40
CA GLY A 68 16.14 0.46 46.89
C GLY A 68 16.25 1.91 46.43
N GLY A 69 15.12 2.64 46.52
CA GLY A 69 14.99 4.03 46.10
C GLY A 69 13.73 4.29 45.27
N PRO A 70 13.42 5.56 44.99
CA PRO A 70 12.28 5.93 44.15
C PRO A 70 12.49 5.44 42.71
N ALA A 71 11.38 5.10 42.05
CA ALA A 71 11.40 4.75 40.64
C ALA A 71 11.67 5.99 39.78
N PHE A 72 12.41 5.80 38.67
CA PHE A 72 12.73 6.84 37.71
C PHE A 72 12.40 6.39 36.29
N ARG A 73 12.26 7.35 35.37
CA ARG A 73 11.96 7.08 33.96
C ARG A 73 13.25 6.72 33.22
N PHE A 74 13.19 5.64 32.45
CA PHE A 74 14.23 5.20 31.53
C PHE A 74 13.67 5.22 30.11
N GLU A 75 14.38 5.88 29.21
CA GLU A 75 14.00 5.97 27.80
C GLU A 75 14.96 5.16 26.94
N HIS A 76 14.40 4.40 26.01
CA HIS A 76 15.15 3.62 25.05
C HIS A 76 14.62 3.83 23.63
N LYS A 77 15.52 4.22 22.73
CA LYS A 77 15.23 4.33 21.29
C LYS A 77 15.75 3.08 20.59
N SER A 78 14.86 2.24 20.11
CA SER A 78 15.19 1.05 19.33
C SER A 78 14.91 1.28 17.86
N ARG A 79 15.77 0.73 16.99
CA ARG A 79 15.56 0.71 15.52
C ARG A 79 14.83 -0.55 15.05
N SER A 80 14.34 -1.35 15.99
CA SER A 80 13.61 -2.57 15.71
C SER A 80 12.28 -2.28 15.01
N LEU A 81 11.87 -3.24 14.18
CA LEU A 81 10.61 -3.15 13.43
C LEU A 81 9.40 -3.53 14.30
N SER A 82 9.62 -4.19 15.44
CA SER A 82 8.59 -4.64 16.36
C SER A 82 8.65 -3.94 17.72
N THR A 83 7.48 -3.56 18.24
CA THR A 83 7.33 -2.97 19.57
C THR A 83 7.74 -3.92 20.68
N LEU A 84 7.45 -5.22 20.52
CA LEU A 84 7.81 -6.24 21.50
C LEU A 84 9.33 -6.42 21.58
N GLU A 85 10.01 -6.43 20.43
CA GLU A 85 11.47 -6.54 20.38
C GLU A 85 12.12 -5.32 21.06
N ALA A 86 11.64 -4.12 20.74
CA ALA A 86 12.11 -2.89 21.36
C ALA A 86 11.93 -2.89 22.89
N GLN A 87 10.82 -3.44 23.39
CA GLN A 87 10.58 -3.57 24.82
C GLN A 87 11.56 -4.57 25.47
N LEU A 88 11.74 -5.73 24.87
CA LEU A 88 12.68 -6.75 25.38
C LEU A 88 14.12 -6.23 25.40
N GLU A 89 14.54 -5.48 24.39
CA GLU A 89 15.83 -4.79 24.37
C GLU A 89 15.96 -3.79 25.52
N ALA A 90 14.95 -2.94 25.71
CA ALA A 90 14.93 -1.98 26.81
C ALA A 90 15.03 -2.68 28.18
N GLU A 91 14.24 -3.72 28.42
CA GLU A 91 14.27 -4.49 29.66
C GLU A 91 15.63 -5.17 29.88
N LYS A 92 16.23 -5.73 28.83
CA LYS A 92 17.56 -6.34 28.90
C LYS A 92 18.61 -5.32 29.31
N ILE A 93 18.57 -4.11 28.76
CA ILE A 93 19.49 -3.02 29.13
C ILE A 93 19.29 -2.62 30.59
N VAL A 94 18.05 -2.51 31.05
CA VAL A 94 17.73 -2.18 32.45
C VAL A 94 18.31 -3.23 33.39
N ARG A 95 18.11 -4.52 33.08
CA ARG A 95 18.67 -5.64 33.86
C ARG A 95 20.20 -5.65 33.86
N GLN A 96 20.83 -5.38 32.72
CA GLN A 96 22.30 -5.27 32.62
C GLN A 96 22.88 -4.14 33.48
N LYS A 97 22.10 -3.07 33.69
CA LYS A 97 22.48 -1.96 34.58
C LYS A 97 22.24 -2.25 36.06
N GLY A 98 21.72 -3.44 36.41
CA GLY A 98 21.38 -3.80 37.79
C GLY A 98 20.17 -3.04 38.30
N TRP A 99 19.24 -2.70 37.40
CA TRP A 99 17.96 -2.07 37.72
C TRP A 99 16.82 -3.04 37.44
N GLU A 100 15.70 -2.80 38.10
CA GLU A 100 14.49 -3.58 37.95
C GLU A 100 13.41 -2.74 37.28
N VAL A 101 12.69 -3.34 36.34
CA VAL A 101 11.58 -2.69 35.65
C VAL A 101 10.35 -2.81 36.53
N TRP A 102 9.76 -1.67 36.90
CA TRP A 102 8.54 -1.62 37.68
C TRP A 102 7.29 -1.63 36.79
N ALA A 103 7.31 -0.84 35.72
CA ALA A 103 6.21 -0.73 34.77
C ALA A 103 6.69 -0.23 33.42
N VAL A 104 5.98 -0.61 32.36
CA VAL A 104 6.09 0.02 31.04
C VAL A 104 5.19 1.26 31.05
N LEU A 105 5.74 2.43 30.68
CA LEU A 105 5.00 3.69 30.68
C LEU A 105 4.41 4.01 29.31
N ASP A 106 5.24 3.91 28.26
CA ASP A 106 4.81 4.18 26.89
C ASP A 106 5.66 3.38 25.89
N VAL A 107 5.05 2.97 24.78
CA VAL A 107 5.73 2.36 23.65
C VAL A 107 5.11 2.91 22.38
N ARG A 108 5.88 3.70 21.64
CA ARG A 108 5.39 4.36 20.43
C ARG A 108 6.40 4.34 19.29
N GLN A 109 5.89 4.18 18.08
CA GLN A 109 6.70 4.34 16.87
C GLN A 109 6.76 5.83 16.51
N VAL A 110 7.97 6.33 16.30
CA VAL A 110 8.27 7.71 15.94
C VAL A 110 8.89 7.68 14.54
N SER A 111 8.34 8.47 13.62
CA SER A 111 8.92 8.70 12.29
C SER A 111 9.60 10.08 12.30
N GLU A 112 10.86 10.17 11.90
CA GLU A 112 11.60 11.45 11.79
C GLU A 112 11.43 12.11 10.41
#